data_AF-A0A9C9DGH6-F1
#
_entry.id   AF-A0A9C9DGH6-F1
#
_cell.length_a   1.000
_cell.length_b   1.000
_cell.length_c   1.000
_cell.angle_alpha   90.00
_cell.angle_beta   90.00
_cell.angle_gamma   90.00
#
_symmetry.space_group_name_H-M   'P 1'
#
loop_
_entity.id
_entity.type
_entity.pdbx_description
1 polymer ?
#
loop_
_entity_poly.entity_id
_entity_poly.type
_entity_poly.pdbx_seq_one_letter_code
_entity_poly.pdbx_strand_id
1 'polypeptide(L)'
;MPRTPNDPARLWQRARWPVVLALLVAIISLVPPGTLPFSPSREFSDAAIAHWPNAFFLRQSVLQRGEWPFWNPLRMLGQPFAANPLTKVWYPPQWLALLVPPTLHLDILLYAHIALLGLGMIVWAREEGLRPLAAVFAALAWGLNPRLIAHLGAGHLDIVYALAWVPWLLWAMRR
;
A
#
# COMPACT_ATOMS: atom_id res chain seq x y z
N MET A 1 3.48 -8.98 -40.67
CA MET A 1 2.40 -8.02 -40.98
C MET A 1 2.34 -6.97 -39.89
N PRO A 2 2.44 -5.67 -40.20
CA PRO A 2 2.30 -4.61 -39.21
C PRO A 2 0.84 -4.57 -38.74
N ARG A 3 0.59 -4.81 -37.45
CA ARG A 3 -0.77 -4.74 -36.88
C ARG A 3 -1.24 -3.29 -36.82
N THR A 4 -2.46 -3.04 -37.29
CA THR A 4 -3.05 -1.71 -37.46
C THR A 4 -3.17 -0.94 -36.12
N PRO A 5 -3.22 0.41 -36.14
CA PRO A 5 -3.29 1.23 -34.92
C PRO A 5 -4.52 0.96 -34.03
N ASN A 6 -5.59 0.41 -34.61
CA ASN A 6 -6.88 0.13 -33.98
C ASN A 6 -7.06 -1.34 -33.56
N ASP A 7 -5.98 -2.07 -33.27
CA ASP A 7 -6.09 -3.43 -32.72
C ASP A 7 -6.90 -3.39 -31.40
N PRO A 8 -8.08 -4.03 -31.31
CA PRO A 8 -8.90 -4.04 -30.10
C PRO A 8 -8.13 -4.60 -28.89
N ALA A 9 -7.13 -5.45 -29.10
CA ALA A 9 -6.24 -5.92 -28.04
C ALA A 9 -5.36 -4.80 -27.46
N ARG A 10 -4.91 -3.83 -28.27
CA ARG A 10 -4.17 -2.65 -27.82
C ARG A 10 -5.07 -1.64 -27.10
N LEU A 11 -6.30 -1.48 -27.55
CA LEU A 11 -7.30 -0.62 -26.90
C LEU A 11 -7.68 -1.18 -25.52
N TRP A 12 -7.88 -2.50 -25.39
CA TRP A 12 -8.06 -3.17 -24.09
C TRP A 12 -6.84 -3.07 -23.18
N GLN A 13 -5.62 -3.19 -23.71
CA GLN A 13 -4.39 -3.03 -22.93
C GLN A 13 -4.17 -1.61 -22.40
N ARG A 14 -4.69 -0.59 -23.09
CA ARG A 14 -4.62 0.82 -22.67
C ARG A 14 -5.78 1.23 -21.77
N ALA A 15 -6.99 0.73 -22.01
CA ALA A 15 -8.19 1.06 -21.24
C ALA A 15 -8.28 0.32 -19.89
N ARG A 16 -7.59 -0.81 -19.71
CA ARG A 16 -7.61 -1.57 -18.44
C ARG A 16 -7.02 -0.80 -17.26
N TRP A 17 -6.01 0.03 -17.49
CA TRP A 17 -5.33 0.77 -16.42
C TRP A 17 -6.22 1.88 -15.82
N PRO A 18 -6.89 2.73 -16.62
CA PRO A 18 -7.90 3.66 -16.13
C PRO A 18 -9.04 2.98 -15.38
N VAL A 19 -9.53 1.83 -15.85
CA VAL A 19 -10.61 1.08 -15.19
C VAL A 19 -10.15 0.51 -13.86
N VAL A 20 -8.95 -0.08 -13.80
CA VAL A 20 -8.36 -0.54 -12.53
C VAL A 20 -8.20 0.65 -11.59
N LEU A 21 -7.58 1.75 -12.02
CA LEU A 21 -7.44 2.98 -11.23
C LEU A 21 -8.79 3.50 -10.72
N ALA A 22 -9.82 3.53 -11.56
CA ALA A 22 -11.16 3.96 -11.17
C ALA A 22 -11.80 3.01 -10.15
N LEU A 23 -11.65 1.69 -10.31
CA LEU A 23 -12.11 0.69 -9.34
C LEU A 23 -11.37 0.80 -8.01
N LEU A 24 -10.06 1.08 -8.04
CA LEU A 24 -9.27 1.31 -6.84
C LEU A 24 -9.72 2.57 -6.11
N VAL A 25 -9.90 3.68 -6.84
CA VAL A 25 -10.44 4.93 -6.29
C VAL A 25 -11.84 4.71 -5.73
N ALA A 26 -12.69 3.94 -6.42
CA ALA A 26 -14.04 3.62 -5.94
C ALA A 26 -14.01 2.76 -4.67
N ILE A 27 -13.20 1.70 -4.62
CA ILE A 27 -13.03 0.86 -3.42
C ILE A 27 -12.51 1.70 -2.25
N ILE A 28 -11.51 2.55 -2.48
CA ILE A 28 -10.97 3.47 -1.47
C ILE A 28 -12.05 4.44 -0.97
N SER A 29 -12.89 4.95 -1.88
CA SER A 29 -13.93 5.94 -1.57
C SER A 29 -15.17 5.33 -0.90
N LEU A 30 -15.41 4.03 -1.08
CA LEU A 30 -16.52 3.27 -0.48
C LEU A 30 -16.20 2.75 0.92
N VAL A 31 -14.93 2.76 1.31
CA VAL A 31 -14.52 2.41 2.67
C VAL A 31 -14.67 3.64 3.56
N PRO A 32 -15.53 3.58 4.59
CA PRO A 32 -15.60 4.65 5.57
C PRO A 32 -14.23 4.80 6.27
N PRO A 33 -13.69 6.02 6.38
CA PRO A 33 -12.45 6.26 7.12
C PRO A 33 -12.50 5.63 8.52
N GLY A 34 -11.45 4.91 8.91
CA GLY A 34 -11.37 4.27 10.23
C GLY A 34 -11.99 2.87 10.34
N THR A 35 -12.36 2.22 9.24
CA THR A 35 -12.95 0.85 9.30
C THR A 35 -11.91 -0.28 9.36
N LEU A 36 -10.67 -0.08 8.88
CA LEU A 36 -9.54 -1.03 8.94
C LEU A 36 -8.22 -0.24 8.80
N PRO A 37 -7.13 -0.39 9.61
CA PRO A 37 -6.88 -1.21 10.81
C PRO A 37 -7.14 -0.42 12.12
N PHE A 38 -7.75 0.75 12.03
CA PHE A 38 -8.14 1.57 13.17
C PHE A 38 -9.48 1.13 13.75
N SER A 39 -9.68 -0.19 13.95
CA SER A 39 -10.84 -0.63 14.72
C SER A 39 -10.70 -0.05 16.13
N PRO A 40 -11.65 0.76 16.63
CA PRO A 40 -11.56 1.38 17.94
C PRO A 40 -11.38 0.35 19.08
N SER A 41 -11.73 -0.92 18.84
CA SER A 41 -11.57 -2.03 19.79
C SER A 41 -10.18 -2.68 19.77
N ARG A 42 -9.23 -2.25 18.92
CA ARG A 42 -7.86 -2.80 18.80
C ARG A 42 -6.79 -1.80 19.15
N GLU A 43 -6.92 -1.26 20.36
CA GLU A 43 -6.05 -0.27 20.99
C GLU A 43 -4.55 -0.65 21.00
N PHE A 44 -4.25 -1.95 20.91
CA PHE A 44 -2.88 -2.48 20.97
C PHE A 44 -2.32 -2.95 19.61
N SER A 45 -2.97 -2.64 18.49
CA SER A 45 -2.42 -2.95 17.17
C SER A 45 -1.24 -2.04 16.80
N ASP A 46 -0.28 -2.56 16.03
CA ASP A 46 0.88 -1.78 15.56
C ASP A 46 0.46 -0.57 14.70
N ALA A 47 -0.69 -0.68 14.02
CA ALA A 47 -1.30 0.44 13.33
C ALA A 47 -1.59 1.62 14.27
N ALA A 48 -2.14 1.33 15.46
CA ALA A 48 -2.51 2.33 16.46
C ALA A 48 -1.30 2.83 17.26
N ILE A 49 -0.39 1.95 17.67
CA ILE A 49 0.70 2.30 18.62
C ILE A 49 2.02 2.69 17.94
N ALA A 50 2.21 2.32 16.67
CA ALA A 50 3.42 2.62 15.91
C ALA A 50 3.14 3.48 14.68
N HIS A 51 2.33 3.00 13.73
CA HIS A 51 2.20 3.64 12.42
C HIS A 51 1.47 4.99 12.47
N TRP A 52 0.35 5.08 13.21
CA TRP A 52 -0.38 6.34 13.35
C TRP A 52 0.42 7.42 14.08
N PRO A 53 1.06 7.16 15.24
CA PRO A 53 1.90 8.16 15.90
C PRO A 53 3.09 8.59 15.05
N ASN A 54 3.66 7.69 14.24
CA ASN A 54 4.74 8.06 13.33
C ASN A 54 4.25 8.98 12.20
N ALA A 55 3.09 8.69 11.59
CA ALA A 55 2.48 9.57 10.59
C ALA A 55 2.10 10.93 11.18
N PHE A 56 1.54 10.95 12.39
CA PHE A 56 1.23 12.17 13.13
C PHE A 56 2.49 12.99 13.43
N PHE A 57 3.54 12.36 13.95
CA PHE A 57 4.80 13.04 14.28
C PHE A 57 5.50 13.61 13.05
N LEU A 58 5.52 12.87 11.93
CA LEU A 58 6.02 13.37 10.64
C LEU A 58 5.26 14.64 10.22
N ARG A 59 3.93 14.56 10.23
CA ARG A 59 3.06 15.69 9.88
C ARG A 59 3.29 16.89 10.79
N GLN A 60 3.35 16.67 12.10
CA GLN A 60 3.56 17.73 13.09
C GLN A 60 4.93 18.41 12.91
N SER A 61 5.98 17.62 12.73
CA SER A 61 7.35 18.14 12.57
C SER A 61 7.47 19.00 11.32
N VAL A 62 6.97 18.50 10.17
CA VAL A 62 7.09 19.22 8.90
C VAL A 62 6.14 20.42 8.83
N LEU A 63 4.86 20.24 9.16
CA LEU A 63 3.85 21.28 8.93
C LEU A 63 3.78 22.33 10.04
N GLN A 64 4.08 21.97 11.29
CA GLN A 64 3.97 22.90 12.41
C GLN A 64 5.33 23.44 12.85
N ARG A 65 6.39 22.62 12.79
CA ARG A 65 7.74 23.03 13.22
C ARG A 65 8.66 23.41 12.07
N GLY A 66 8.27 23.13 10.83
CA GLY A 66 9.08 23.42 9.65
C GLY A 66 10.38 22.60 9.58
N GLU A 67 10.45 21.47 10.28
CA GLU A 67 11.65 20.67 10.40
C GLU A 67 11.44 19.24 9.86
N TRP A 68 12.48 18.69 9.25
CA TRP A 68 12.47 17.27 8.91
C TRP A 68 12.78 16.43 10.16
N PRO A 69 11.95 15.42 10.50
CA PRO A 69 12.08 14.69 11.75
C PRO A 69 13.26 13.71 11.73
N PHE A 70 14.45 14.16 12.11
CA PHE A 70 15.61 13.28 12.30
C PHE A 70 15.57 12.54 13.64
N TRP A 71 15.08 13.21 14.70
CA TRP A 71 14.99 12.70 16.06
C TRP A 71 13.57 12.85 16.61
N ASN A 72 13.06 11.81 17.29
CA ASN A 72 11.78 11.89 17.99
C ASN A 72 12.02 11.90 19.50
N PRO A 73 11.89 13.06 20.18
CA PRO A 73 12.11 13.16 21.62
C PRO A 73 10.95 12.59 22.46
N LEU A 74 9.81 12.28 21.84
CA LEU A 74 8.58 11.88 22.52
C LEU A 74 8.49 10.36 22.77
N ARG A 75 9.42 9.56 22.23
CA ARG A 75 9.42 8.10 22.39
C ARG A 75 10.70 7.63 23.06
N MET A 76 10.55 6.87 24.16
CA MET A 76 11.65 6.18 24.85
C MET A 76 12.82 7.10 25.24
N LEU A 77 12.54 8.30 25.76
CA LEU A 77 13.53 9.34 26.07
C LEU A 77 14.30 9.89 24.85
N GLY A 78 13.87 9.54 23.65
CA GLY A 78 14.47 9.97 22.40
C GLY A 78 14.92 8.79 21.54
N GLN A 79 14.60 8.84 20.24
CA GLN A 79 15.05 7.84 19.27
C GLN A 79 15.29 8.45 17.88
N PRO A 80 16.17 7.86 17.05
CA PRO A 80 16.44 8.35 15.70
C PRO A 80 15.27 8.03 14.77
N PHE A 81 14.37 9.00 14.57
CA PHE A 81 13.16 8.83 13.76
C PHE A 81 13.49 8.52 12.30
N ALA A 82 14.38 9.31 11.69
CA ALA A 82 14.72 9.14 10.28
C ALA A 82 15.54 7.89 9.98
N ALA A 83 16.23 7.33 10.98
CA ALA A 83 16.98 6.08 10.82
C ALA A 83 16.13 4.84 11.14
N ASN A 84 14.94 5.02 11.74
CA ASN A 84 14.08 3.90 12.10
C ASN A 84 13.21 3.49 10.90
N PRO A 85 13.40 2.29 10.31
CA PRO A 85 12.64 1.85 9.15
C PRO A 85 11.13 1.72 9.42
N LEU A 86 10.72 1.49 10.66
CA LEU A 86 9.31 1.39 11.05
C LEU A 86 8.55 2.72 10.85
N THR A 87 9.26 3.85 10.84
CA THR A 87 8.66 5.18 10.57
C THR A 87 8.28 5.35 9.11
N LYS A 88 8.93 4.61 8.21
CA LYS A 88 8.78 4.73 6.75
C LYS A 88 9.01 6.15 6.24
N VAL A 89 9.75 7.00 6.96
CA VAL A 89 9.91 8.41 6.54
C VAL A 89 10.60 8.56 5.19
N TRP A 90 11.41 7.59 4.77
CA TRP A 90 12.04 7.57 3.45
C TRP A 90 11.27 6.76 2.41
N TYR A 91 10.08 6.28 2.75
CA TYR A 91 9.19 5.63 1.81
C TYR A 91 8.28 6.70 1.20
N PRO A 92 8.47 7.14 -0.06
CA PRO A 92 7.76 8.31 -0.59
C PRO A 92 6.22 8.26 -0.45
N PRO A 93 5.55 7.10 -0.58
CA PRO A 93 4.12 7.01 -0.30
C PRO A 93 3.72 7.45 1.11
N GLN A 94 4.62 7.30 2.10
CA GLN A 94 4.40 7.76 3.48
C GLN A 94 4.22 9.28 3.57
N TRP A 95 4.76 10.07 2.63
CA TRP A 95 4.65 11.52 2.62
C TRP A 95 3.23 12.02 2.36
N LEU A 96 2.32 11.12 1.95
CA LEU A 96 0.88 11.41 1.91
C LEU A 96 0.35 11.91 3.27
N ALA A 97 0.97 11.53 4.39
CA ALA A 97 0.64 12.06 5.73
C ALA A 97 0.80 13.59 5.87
N LEU A 98 1.55 14.23 4.96
CA LEU A 98 1.68 15.69 4.91
C LEU A 98 0.46 16.34 4.25
N LEU A 99 -0.27 15.62 3.41
CA LEU A 99 -1.41 16.15 2.66
C LEU A 99 -2.75 15.88 3.35
N VAL A 100 -2.91 14.72 4.00
CA VAL A 100 -4.16 14.29 4.63
C VAL A 100 -3.96 13.93 6.11
N PRO A 101 -5.04 13.88 6.93
CA PRO A 101 -4.95 13.41 8.31
C PRO A 101 -4.38 11.98 8.42
N PRO A 102 -3.66 11.64 9.52
CA PRO A 102 -2.98 10.35 9.65
C PRO A 102 -3.87 9.12 9.44
N THR A 103 -5.10 9.13 9.95
CA THR A 103 -6.04 8.01 9.77
C THR A 103 -6.35 7.79 8.28
N LEU A 104 -6.70 8.86 7.56
CA LEU A 104 -6.99 8.79 6.12
C LEU A 104 -5.74 8.40 5.32
N HIS A 105 -4.55 8.87 5.72
CA HIS A 105 -3.28 8.46 5.12
C HIS A 105 -3.07 6.94 5.21
N LEU A 106 -3.29 6.34 6.38
CA LEU A 106 -3.09 4.91 6.60
C LEU A 106 -4.08 4.08 5.79
N ASP A 107 -5.34 4.51 5.76
CA ASP A 107 -6.40 3.87 4.98
C ASP A 107 -6.03 3.88 3.49
N ILE A 108 -5.72 5.06 2.92
CA ILE A 108 -5.35 5.19 1.51
C ILE A 108 -4.14 4.31 1.18
N LEU A 109 -3.09 4.35 2.01
CA LEU A 109 -1.91 3.53 1.75
C LEU A 109 -2.22 2.04 1.81
N LEU A 110 -2.98 1.59 2.80
CA LEU A 110 -3.35 0.19 2.90
C LEU A 110 -4.06 -0.29 1.64
N TYR A 111 -5.12 0.40 1.21
CA TYR A 111 -5.87 0.02 0.02
C TYR A 111 -5.04 0.09 -1.26
N ALA A 112 -4.23 1.14 -1.41
CA ALA A 112 -3.32 1.27 -2.54
C ALA A 112 -2.33 0.09 -2.60
N HIS A 113 -1.86 -0.43 -1.47
CA HIS A 113 -0.97 -1.58 -1.45
C HIS A 113 -1.69 -2.91 -1.70
N ILE A 114 -2.89 -3.12 -1.15
CA ILE A 114 -3.69 -4.32 -1.46
C ILE A 114 -4.04 -4.39 -2.95
N ALA A 115 -4.35 -3.24 -3.52
CA ALA A 115 -4.56 -3.07 -4.95
C ALA A 115 -3.31 -3.39 -5.77
N LEU A 116 -2.19 -2.76 -5.40
CA LEU A 116 -0.88 -2.96 -6.01
C LEU A 116 -0.49 -4.44 -5.97
N LEU A 117 -0.72 -5.12 -4.84
CA LEU A 117 -0.49 -6.53 -4.63
C LEU A 117 -1.26 -7.39 -5.63
N GLY A 118 -2.59 -7.25 -5.68
CA GLY A 118 -3.44 -8.07 -6.54
C GLY A 118 -3.13 -7.85 -8.02
N LEU A 119 -2.97 -6.60 -8.40
CA LEU A 119 -2.62 -6.20 -9.76
C LEU A 119 -1.26 -6.73 -10.20
N GLY A 120 -0.24 -6.57 -9.35
CA GLY A 120 1.09 -7.10 -9.61
C GLY A 120 1.06 -8.60 -9.81
N MET A 121 0.29 -9.32 -8.98
CA MET A 121 0.17 -10.78 -9.08
C MET A 121 -0.51 -11.20 -10.40
N ILE A 122 -1.57 -10.49 -10.82
CA ILE A 122 -2.19 -10.73 -12.14
C ILE A 122 -1.17 -10.48 -13.25
N VAL A 123 -0.45 -9.36 -13.21
CA VAL A 123 0.53 -8.99 -14.24
C VAL A 123 1.64 -10.03 -14.34
N TRP A 124 2.24 -10.41 -13.20
CA TRP A 124 3.28 -11.43 -13.15
C TRP A 124 2.76 -12.79 -13.64
N ALA A 125 1.63 -13.27 -13.13
CA ALA A 125 1.05 -14.55 -13.54
C ALA A 125 0.73 -14.59 -15.05
N ARG A 126 0.30 -13.47 -15.64
CA ARG A 126 0.07 -13.36 -17.09
C ARG A 126 1.37 -13.42 -17.88
N GLU A 127 2.46 -12.86 -17.36
CA GLU A 127 3.81 -12.96 -17.94
C GLU A 127 4.36 -14.39 -17.87
N GLU A 128 3.97 -15.14 -16.83
CA GLU A 128 4.25 -16.57 -16.69
C GLU A 128 3.43 -17.47 -17.64
N GLY A 129 2.58 -16.88 -18.48
CA GLY A 129 1.76 -17.62 -19.45
C GLY A 129 0.47 -18.22 -18.88
N LEU A 130 0.12 -17.94 -17.62
CA LEU A 130 -1.14 -18.43 -17.03
C LEU A 130 -2.35 -17.79 -17.72
N ARG A 131 -3.43 -18.57 -17.87
CA ARG A 131 -4.74 -18.09 -18.38
C ARG A 131 -5.34 -17.01 -17.45
N PRO A 132 -6.23 -16.12 -17.94
CA PRO A 132 -6.74 -15.00 -17.15
C PRO A 132 -7.38 -15.43 -15.81
N LEU A 133 -8.19 -16.48 -15.83
CA LEU A 133 -8.83 -17.00 -14.62
C LEU A 133 -7.80 -17.52 -13.59
N ALA A 134 -6.75 -18.20 -14.05
CA ALA A 134 -5.68 -18.67 -13.17
C ALA A 134 -4.86 -17.50 -12.58
N ALA A 135 -4.66 -16.42 -13.34
CA ALA A 135 -4.00 -15.21 -12.84
C ALA A 135 -4.84 -14.50 -11.76
N VAL A 136 -6.16 -14.42 -11.93
CA VAL A 136 -7.08 -13.90 -10.89
C VAL A 136 -7.06 -14.79 -9.65
N PHE A 137 -7.10 -16.11 -9.83
CA PHE A 137 -6.99 -17.05 -8.73
C PHE A 137 -5.66 -16.88 -7.96
N ALA A 138 -4.54 -16.71 -8.66
CA ALA A 138 -3.24 -16.45 -8.04
C ALA A 138 -3.23 -15.15 -7.23
N ALA A 139 -3.85 -14.08 -7.74
CA ALA A 139 -4.00 -12.83 -7.02
C ALA A 139 -4.86 -12.96 -5.76
N LEU A 140 -5.95 -13.72 -5.82
CA LEU A 140 -6.78 -14.02 -4.65
C LEU A 140 -6.02 -14.89 -3.64
N ALA A 141 -5.32 -15.93 -4.09
CA ALA A 141 -4.51 -16.79 -3.23
C ALA A 141 -3.41 -15.99 -2.51
N TRP A 142 -2.75 -15.06 -3.20
CA TRP A 142 -1.75 -14.18 -2.59
C TRP A 142 -2.38 -13.14 -1.66
N GLY A 143 -3.48 -12.49 -2.06
CA GLY A 143 -4.17 -11.48 -1.27
C GLY A 143 -4.91 -12.02 -0.04
N LEU A 144 -5.28 -13.30 -0.04
CA LEU A 144 -5.99 -13.98 1.05
C LEU A 144 -5.11 -14.97 1.80
N ASN A 145 -3.79 -14.92 1.61
CA ASN A 145 -2.90 -15.83 2.30
C ASN A 145 -2.92 -15.56 3.83
N PRO A 146 -2.80 -16.59 4.68
CA PRO A 146 -2.90 -16.42 6.14
C PRO A 146 -1.88 -15.45 6.73
N ARG A 147 -0.67 -15.35 6.15
CA ARG A 147 0.37 -14.43 6.62
C ARG A 147 -0.05 -12.97 6.41
N LEU A 148 -0.58 -12.63 5.24
CA LEU A 148 -1.06 -11.28 4.96
C LEU A 148 -2.27 -10.93 5.84
N ILE A 149 -3.21 -11.85 6.00
CA ILE A 149 -4.38 -11.66 6.87
C ILE A 149 -3.93 -11.44 8.33
N ALA A 150 -3.00 -12.24 8.84
CA ALA A 150 -2.49 -12.13 10.20
C ALA A 150 -1.75 -10.80 10.44
N HIS A 151 -0.91 -10.36 9.49
CA HIS A 151 -0.20 -9.09 9.60
C HIS A 151 -1.14 -7.88 9.47
N LEU A 152 -2.12 -7.94 8.57
CA LEU A 152 -3.19 -6.94 8.48
C LEU A 152 -3.99 -6.88 9.78
N GLY A 153 -4.28 -8.05 10.34
CA GLY A 153 -4.81 -8.23 11.67
C GLY A 153 -3.97 -7.46 12.69
N ALA A 154 -2.73 -7.86 12.94
CA ALA A 154 -1.89 -7.24 13.96
C ALA A 154 -1.54 -5.76 13.71
N GLY A 155 -1.79 -5.24 12.50
CA GLY A 155 -1.47 -3.86 12.13
C GLY A 155 -0.03 -3.69 11.67
N HIS A 156 0.66 -4.76 11.27
CA HIS A 156 2.02 -4.75 10.71
C HIS A 156 2.00 -4.23 9.25
N LEU A 157 1.69 -2.96 9.06
CA LEU A 157 1.45 -2.37 7.74
C LEU A 157 2.70 -2.33 6.87
N ASP A 158 3.87 -2.18 7.47
CA ASP A 158 5.16 -2.31 6.78
C ASP A 158 5.33 -3.66 6.07
N ILE A 159 4.94 -4.76 6.73
CA ILE A 159 5.00 -6.09 6.14
C ILE A 159 3.98 -6.21 5.00
N VAL A 160 2.77 -5.71 5.19
CA VAL A 160 1.74 -5.67 4.14
C VAL A 160 2.24 -4.89 2.91
N TYR A 161 2.87 -3.73 3.13
CA TYR A 161 3.42 -2.91 2.05
C TYR A 161 4.55 -3.64 1.32
N ALA A 162 5.46 -4.29 2.04
CA ALA A 162 6.53 -5.07 1.44
C ALA A 162 6.00 -6.24 0.60
N LEU A 163 5.02 -6.99 1.10
CA LEU A 163 4.38 -8.10 0.39
C LEU A 163 3.65 -7.65 -0.89
N ALA A 164 3.15 -6.41 -0.92
CA ALA A 164 2.51 -5.85 -2.10
C ALA A 164 3.49 -5.61 -3.26
N TRP A 165 4.78 -5.37 -2.96
CA TRP A 165 5.81 -5.17 -3.98
C TRP A 165 6.37 -6.48 -4.55
N VAL A 166 6.25 -7.60 -3.84
CA VAL A 166 6.80 -8.91 -4.26
C VAL A 166 6.44 -9.29 -5.69
N PRO A 167 5.16 -9.30 -6.12
CA PRO A 167 4.85 -9.73 -7.49
C PRO A 167 5.40 -8.77 -8.56
N TRP A 168 5.57 -7.48 -8.24
CA TRP A 168 6.21 -6.52 -9.15
C TRP A 168 7.70 -6.76 -9.28
N LEU A 169 8.38 -7.14 -8.20
CA LEU A 169 9.78 -7.55 -8.23
C LEU A 169 9.94 -8.79 -9.10
N LEU A 170 9.11 -9.82 -8.92
CA LEU A 170 9.13 -11.03 -9.74
C LEU A 170 8.89 -10.73 -11.22
N TRP A 171 7.92 -9.87 -11.52
CA TRP A 171 7.67 -9.41 -12.88
C TRP A 171 8.85 -8.62 -13.47
N ALA A 172 9.49 -7.75 -12.68
CA ALA A 172 10.65 -6.99 -13.13
C ALA A 172 11.87 -7.88 -13.42
N MET A 173 12.09 -8.93 -12.61
CA MET A 173 13.18 -9.89 -12.83
C MET A 173 13.01 -10.76 -14.09
N ARG A 174 11.78 -10.89 -14.59
CA ARG A 174 11.45 -11.65 -15.80
C ARG A 174 11.68 -10.86 -17.09
N ARG A 175 11.81 -9.53 -17.01
CA ARG A 175 11.99 -8.60 -18.13
C ARG A 175 13.46 -8.35 -18.42
#